data_AF-A0A7C1IJ88-F1
#
_entry.id   AF-A0A7C1IJ88-F1
#
_cell.length_a   1.000
_cell.length_b   1.000
_cell.length_c   1.000
_cell.angle_alpha   90.00
_cell.angle_beta   90.00
_cell.angle_gamma   90.00
#
_symmetry.space_group_name_H-M   'P 1'
#
loop_
_entity.id
_entity.type
_entity.pdbx_description
1 polymer ?
#
loop_
_entity_poly.entity_id
_entity_poly.type
_entity_poly.pdbx_seq_one_letter_code
_entity_poly.pdbx_strand_id
1 'polypeptide(L)'
;VMLLGASLVAVELSIIWNFIWNEVWTFRDRGEDGIRAFFKRMGQFNLVSLVGLGLNVSILLLLHHLFGVYPLTANIVGIAVAFTWNFAANNLWTWFR
;
A
#
# COMPACT_ATOMS: atom_id res chain seq x y z
N VAL A 1 -25.00 10.84 -8.41
CA VAL A 1 -25.28 9.71 -7.49
C VAL A 1 -24.82 8.38 -8.06
N MET A 2 -25.28 7.97 -9.25
CA MET A 2 -24.89 6.68 -9.86
C MET A 2 -23.38 6.52 -10.13
N LEU A 3 -22.70 7.60 -10.54
CA LEU A 3 -21.24 7.60 -10.74
C LEU A 3 -20.46 7.38 -9.44
N LEU A 4 -20.90 7.95 -8.31
CA LEU A 4 -20.23 7.76 -7.02
C LEU A 4 -20.31 6.31 -6.54
N GLY A 5 -21.48 5.67 -6.72
CA GLY A 5 -21.66 4.26 -6.39
C GLY A 5 -20.78 3.34 -7.24
N ALA A 6 -20.71 3.59 -8.55
CA ALA A 6 -19.86 2.82 -9.46
C ALA A 6 -18.37 2.98 -9.14
N SER A 7 -17.91 4.20 -8.82
CA SER A 7 -16.51 4.46 -8.43
C SER A 7 -16.13 3.73 -7.16
N LEU A 8 -17.00 3.72 -6.14
CA LEU A 8 -16.74 3.03 -4.88
C LEU A 8 -16.61 1.52 -5.09
N VAL A 9 -17.54 0.93 -5.86
CA VAL A 9 -17.50 -0.50 -6.19
C VAL A 9 -16.25 -0.84 -7.01
N ALA A 10 -15.86 0.01 -7.95
CA ALA A 10 -14.65 -0.19 -8.75
C ALA A 10 -13.37 -0.11 -7.90
N VAL A 11 -13.31 0.80 -6.93
CA VAL A 11 -12.17 0.93 -6.01
C VAL A 11 -12.06 -0.30 -5.11
N GLU A 12 -13.16 -0.75 -4.50
CA GLU A 12 -13.20 -1.97 -3.68
C GLU A 12 -12.77 -3.20 -4.49
N LEU A 13 -13.30 -3.37 -5.70
CA LEU A 13 -12.90 -4.45 -6.60
C LEU A 13 -11.42 -4.38 -6.98
N SER A 14 -10.90 -3.18 -7.23
CA SER A 14 -9.48 -2.99 -7.55
C SER A 14 -8.58 -3.35 -6.37
N ILE A 15 -8.98 -2.97 -5.14
CA ILE A 15 -8.27 -3.33 -3.90
C ILE A 15 -8.26 -4.85 -3.72
N ILE A 16 -9.41 -5.52 -3.87
CA ILE A 16 -9.52 -6.97 -3.76
C ILE A 16 -8.67 -7.66 -4.83
N TRP A 17 -8.72 -7.20 -6.07
CA TRP A 17 -7.94 -7.76 -7.17
C TRP A 17 -6.44 -7.63 -6.92
N ASN A 18 -5.99 -6.46 -6.45
CA ASN A 18 -4.59 -6.21 -6.12
C ASN A 18 -4.13 -7.09 -4.95
N PHE A 19 -4.99 -7.31 -3.96
CA PHE A 19 -4.72 -8.19 -2.83
C PHE A 19 -4.59 -9.65 -3.25
N ILE A 20 -5.52 -10.15 -4.07
CA ILE A 20 -5.48 -11.54 -4.57
C ILE A 20 -4.18 -11.80 -5.34
N TRP A 21 -3.76 -10.87 -6.20
CA TRP A 21 -2.50 -11.01 -6.94
C TRP A 21 -1.29 -11.04 -6.01
N ASN A 22 -1.27 -10.21 -4.97
CA ASN A 22 -0.18 -10.21 -3.99
C ASN A 22 -0.15 -11.52 -3.18
N GLU A 23 -1.30 -12.05 -2.76
CA GLU A 23 -1.37 -13.29 -1.99
C GLU A 23 -1.07 -14.54 -2.85
N VAL A 24 -1.62 -14.62 -4.06
CA VAL A 24 -1.54 -15.81 -4.92
C VAL A 24 -0.25 -15.88 -5.73
N TRP A 25 0.38 -14.76 -6.07
CA TRP A 25 1.62 -14.77 -6.86
C TRP A 25 2.85 -14.41 -6.04
N THR A 26 2.84 -13.26 -5.37
CA THR A 26 4.05 -12.72 -4.75
C THR A 26 4.45 -13.48 -3.49
N PHE A 27 3.48 -13.95 -2.69
CA PHE A 27 3.75 -14.60 -1.40
C PHE A 27 3.22 -16.03 -1.29
N ARG A 28 2.94 -16.66 -2.43
CA ARG A 28 2.41 -18.03 -2.54
C ARG A 28 3.20 -19.08 -1.74
N ASP A 29 4.51 -18.89 -1.60
CA ASP A 29 5.41 -19.83 -0.92
C ASP A 29 5.47 -19.68 0.61
N ARG A 30 4.78 -18.68 1.19
CA ARG A 30 4.86 -18.36 2.62
C ARG A 30 3.52 -18.27 3.33
N GLY A 31 2.39 -18.52 2.68
CA GLY A 31 1.06 -18.57 3.32
C GLY A 31 0.80 -19.86 4.07
N GLU A 32 0.40 -19.75 5.34
CA GLU A 32 -0.27 -20.84 6.05
C GLU A 32 -1.74 -20.87 5.59
N ASP A 33 -2.25 -22.06 5.24
CA ASP A 33 -3.62 -22.24 4.76
C ASP A 33 -4.63 -21.86 5.85
N GLY A 34 -5.40 -20.77 5.64
CA GLY A 34 -6.52 -20.44 6.51
C GLY A 34 -7.09 -19.02 6.35
N ILE A 35 -8.42 -18.91 6.33
CA ILE A 35 -9.17 -17.64 6.23
C ILE A 35 -8.78 -16.64 7.35
N ARG A 36 -8.46 -17.12 8.56
CA ARG A 36 -8.00 -16.25 9.66
C ARG A 36 -6.60 -15.66 9.42
N ALA A 37 -5.68 -16.44 8.85
CA ALA A 37 -4.34 -15.95 8.50
C ALA A 37 -4.42 -14.93 7.35
N PHE A 38 -5.31 -15.17 6.39
CA PHE A 38 -5.62 -14.27 5.28
C PHE A 38 -6.11 -12.88 5.78
N PHE A 39 -7.13 -12.84 6.65
CA PHE A 39 -7.62 -11.57 7.20
C PHE A 39 -6.60 -10.85 8.09
N LYS A 40 -5.79 -11.60 8.84
CA LYS A 40 -4.70 -11.02 9.64
C LYS A 40 -3.67 -10.32 8.74
N ARG A 41 -3.26 -10.96 7.65
CA ARG A 41 -2.33 -10.40 6.65
C ARG A 41 -2.92 -9.21 5.91
N MET A 42 -4.21 -9.28 5.55
CA MET A 42 -4.92 -8.16 4.96
C MET A 42 -4.89 -6.93 5.88
N GLY A 43 -5.12 -7.12 7.19
CA GLY A 43 -5.01 -6.06 8.18
C GLY A 43 -3.59 -5.50 8.30
N GLN A 44 -2.58 -6.36 8.34
CA GLN A 44 -1.16 -5.96 8.40
C GLN A 44 -0.74 -5.19 7.14
N PHE A 45 -1.12 -5.67 5.95
CA PHE A 45 -0.87 -5.00 4.68
C PHE A 45 -1.52 -3.62 4.62
N ASN A 46 -2.78 -3.50 5.08
CA ASN A 46 -3.49 -2.24 5.13
C ASN A 46 -2.83 -1.23 6.08
N LEU A 47 -2.37 -1.69 7.26
CA LEU A 47 -1.62 -0.85 8.19
C LEU A 47 -0.28 -0.38 7.61
N VAL A 48 0.49 -1.28 6.99
CA VAL A 48 1.75 -0.93 6.33
C VAL A 48 1.53 0.07 5.19
N SER A 49 0.48 -0.15 4.39
CA SER A 49 0.08 0.75 3.31
C SER A 49 -0.32 2.14 3.82
N LEU A 50 -1.07 2.22 4.91
CA LEU A 50 -1.43 3.47 5.58
C LEU A 50 -0.18 4.24 6.04
N VAL A 51 0.80 3.56 6.63
CA VAL A 51 2.06 4.21 7.04
C VAL A 51 2.86 4.68 5.83
N GLY A 52 2.94 3.88 4.76
CA GLY A 52 3.59 4.27 3.52
C GLY A 52 2.93 5.48 2.86
N LEU A 53 1.60 5.57 2.90
CA LEU A 53 0.85 6.73 2.42
C LEU A 53 1.15 7.97 3.27
N GLY A 54 1.20 7.81 4.60
CA GLY A 54 1.64 8.87 5.51
C GLY A 54 3.06 9.37 5.19
N LEU A 55 4.00 8.46 4.91
CA LEU A 55 5.36 8.80 4.49
C LEU A 55 5.38 9.54 3.15
N ASN A 56 4.62 9.07 2.15
CA ASN A 56 4.51 9.73 0.85
C ASN A 56 4.06 11.20 1.01
N VAL A 57 2.96 11.40 1.73
CA VAL A 57 2.39 12.74 1.97
C VAL A 57 3.34 13.61 2.79
N SER A 58 3.98 13.04 3.82
CA SER A 58 4.94 13.78 4.65
C SER A 58 6.14 14.26 3.85
N ILE A 59 6.69 13.40 2.98
CA ILE A 59 7.82 13.74 2.11
C ILE A 59 7.40 14.78 1.08
N LEU A 60 6.20 14.64 0.48
CA LEU A 60 5.68 15.62 -0.46
C LEU A 60 5.51 16.99 0.20
N LEU A 61 4.92 17.04 1.40
CA LEU A 61 4.77 18.27 2.15
C LEU A 61 6.12 18.87 2.55
N LEU A 62 7.08 18.06 3.03
CA LEU A 62 8.42 18.56 3.36
C LEU A 62 9.15 19.11 2.13
N LEU A 63 9.22 18.36 1.02
CA LEU A 63 9.96 18.81 -0.17
C LEU A 63 9.30 20.00 -0.86
N HIS A 64 7.96 20.02 -0.92
CA HIS A 64 7.25 21.13 -1.55
C HIS A 64 7.28 22.39 -0.69
N HIS A 65 7.00 22.27 0.62
CA HIS A 65 6.81 23.43 1.48
C HIS A 65 8.12 23.99 2.06
N LEU A 66 9.11 23.13 2.37
CA LEU A 66 10.41 23.57 2.92
C LEU A 66 11.44 23.88 1.83
N PHE A 67 11.45 23.12 0.73
CA PHE A 67 12.49 23.22 -0.30
C PHE A 67 12.02 23.86 -1.62
N GLY A 68 10.72 24.17 -1.75
CA GLY A 68 10.16 24.77 -2.97
C GLY A 68 10.31 23.88 -4.22
N VAL A 69 10.51 22.58 -4.03
CA VAL A 69 10.73 21.62 -5.13
C VAL A 69 9.44 21.46 -5.91
N TYR A 70 9.56 21.41 -7.24
CA TYR A 70 8.43 21.20 -8.12
C TYR A 70 7.62 19.95 -7.68
N PRO A 71 6.30 20.06 -7.52
CA PRO A 71 5.47 19.04 -6.87
C PRO A 71 5.59 17.66 -7.53
N LEU A 72 5.86 17.60 -8.84
CA LEU A 72 6.05 16.34 -9.55
C LEU A 72 7.28 15.57 -9.08
N THR A 73 8.41 16.26 -8.88
CA THR A 73 9.67 15.65 -8.43
C THR A 73 9.56 15.19 -6.97
N ALA A 74 8.92 16.01 -6.13
CA ALA A 74 8.63 15.66 -4.74
C ALA A 74 7.73 14.40 -4.65
N ASN A 75 6.76 14.27 -5.55
CA ASN A 75 5.87 13.11 -5.60
C ASN A 75 6.62 11.83 -6.01
N ILE A 76 7.51 11.89 -7.01
CA ILE A 76 8.31 10.74 -7.43
C ILE A 76 9.17 10.22 -6.27
N VAL A 77 9.83 11.13 -5.53
CA VAL A 77 10.64 10.76 -4.35
C VAL A 77 9.75 10.16 -3.25
N GLY A 78 8.61 10.80 -2.96
CA GLY A 78 7.65 10.29 -1.99
C GLY A 78 7.15 8.89 -2.35
N ILE A 79 6.88 8.63 -3.64
CA ILE A 79 6.40 7.32 -4.10
C ILE A 79 7.52 6.28 -3.95
N ALA A 80 8.75 6.61 -4.34
CA ALA A 80 9.89 5.70 -4.20
C ALA A 80 10.14 5.31 -2.72
N VAL A 81 10.06 6.27 -1.80
CA VAL A 81 10.24 6.00 -0.36
C VAL A 81 9.05 5.21 0.19
N ALA A 82 7.82 5.60 -0.14
CA ALA A 82 6.61 4.88 0.29
C ALA A 82 6.56 3.44 -0.24
N PHE A 83 7.03 3.21 -1.48
CA PHE A 83 7.17 1.89 -2.07
C PHE A 83 8.23 1.07 -1.33
N THR A 84 9.40 1.65 -1.05
CA THR A 84 10.47 0.98 -0.31
C THR A 84 10.01 0.60 1.10
N TRP A 85 9.32 1.51 1.79
CA TRP A 85 8.71 1.24 3.09
C TRP A 85 7.67 0.12 3.00
N ASN A 86 6.73 0.22 2.05
CA ASN A 86 5.70 -0.78 1.86
C ASN A 86 6.30 -2.16 1.60
N PHE A 87 7.33 -2.25 0.77
CA PHE A 87 8.01 -3.50 0.46
C PHE A 87 8.76 -4.04 1.69
N ALA A 88 9.57 -3.20 2.35
CA ALA A 88 10.37 -3.62 3.51
C ALA A 88 9.49 -4.04 4.69
N ALA A 89 8.50 -3.23 5.06
CA ALA A 89 7.61 -3.51 6.18
C ALA A 89 6.73 -4.73 5.92
N ASN A 90 6.23 -4.92 4.69
CA ASN A 90 5.52 -6.14 4.36
C ASN A 90 6.41 -7.37 4.40
N ASN A 91 7.63 -7.28 3.85
CA ASN A 91 8.58 -8.39 3.86
C ASN A 91 9.04 -8.75 5.29
N LEU A 92 9.20 -7.78 6.17
CA LEU A 92 9.72 -7.97 7.53
C LEU A 92 8.64 -8.19 8.61
N TRP A 93 7.38 -7.83 8.35
CA TRP A 93 6.32 -7.89 9.38
C TRP A 93 5.08 -8.69 8.96
N THR A 94 4.69 -8.66 7.69
CA THR A 94 3.53 -9.41 7.18
C THR A 94 3.91 -10.85 6.80
N TRP A 95 5.13 -11.05 6.30
CA TRP A 95 5.61 -12.34 5.76
C TRP A 95 6.90 -12.88 6.39
N PHE A 96 7.33 -12.31 7.52
CA PHE A 96 8.44 -12.86 8.27
C PHE A 96 8.03 -14.21 8.87
N ARG A 97 8.74 -15.27 8.45
CA ARG A 97 8.69 -16.60 9.06
C ARG A 97 9.53 -16.59 10.33
#